data_AF-A0A4Q5T1H7-F1
#
_entry.id   AF-A0A4Q5T1H7-F1
#
_cell.length_a   1.000
_cell.length_b   1.000
_cell.length_c   1.000
_cell.angle_alpha   90.00
_cell.angle_beta   90.00
_cell.angle_gamma   90.00
#
_symmetry.space_group_name_H-M   'P 1'
#
loop_
_entity.id
_entity.type
_entity.pdbx_description
1 polymer ?
#
loop_
_entity_poly.entity_id
_entity_poly.type
_entity_poly.pdbx_seq_one_letter_code
_entity_poly.pdbx_strand_id
1 'polypeptide(L)'
;SPGWYHHLFTAPDRTITRWLTKVARVLRDEDLPVSSAHVIESVRLAETLAAMRARPLAGLSEVTEATRAVMCDGDDVLLDLITRRLVVGEALGAVPADTPTVPLDADLRARAKTLRLEQQATEKTIDLDLRRDNDVARSRLLHRLQILGVGWGTPADSDVRGTGTFRETWSLTWKPELAVSIIEASLWGTTVEAAATAKVREEASSRDVSLARLTGLLEQALLSDLGDALAELLRALETAATLDHDVMHLMEALPALTRTLRYGDVRGTDVSSLTRVTDSLLVRICAGLPSALSGLDDDSALDLRRAVDDVHAAVMLRDDDRASARWLGTLAGLVDRSDVNGLVIGRMVRLLRDAGAVSETESTTRLSRALSVGADPSAKAGWVDGFLGGGGLLLVHDRQLLRLLDGWVSGLREQDFVDVLPLLRRTFGGFETGERRAIGQSVEGGSTADARAEVDARRGTIAIRTVADILGVTS
;
A
#
# COMPACT_ATOMS: atom_id res chain seq x y z
N SER A 1 19.98 -26.50 20.19
CA SER A 1 20.10 -27.27 18.92
C SER A 1 18.97 -28.28 18.78
N PRO A 2 17.72 -27.84 18.58
CA PRO A 2 16.55 -28.74 18.49
C PRO A 2 16.71 -29.85 17.44
N GLY A 3 17.23 -29.53 16.25
CA GLY A 3 17.42 -30.52 15.19
C GLY A 3 18.45 -31.61 15.54
N TRP A 4 19.53 -31.28 16.27
CA TRP A 4 20.48 -32.27 16.79
C TRP A 4 19.83 -33.22 17.80
N TYR A 5 19.07 -32.69 18.77
CA TYR A 5 18.39 -33.54 19.76
C TYR A 5 17.31 -34.41 19.12
N HIS A 6 16.54 -33.87 18.17
CA HIS A 6 15.59 -34.66 17.38
C HIS A 6 16.29 -35.79 16.61
N HIS A 7 17.47 -35.52 16.05
CA HIS A 7 18.26 -36.55 15.38
C HIS A 7 18.73 -37.64 16.34
N LEU A 8 19.26 -37.28 17.52
CA LEU A 8 19.64 -38.24 18.54
C LEU A 8 18.46 -39.14 18.95
N PHE A 9 17.27 -38.55 19.04
CA PHE A 9 16.05 -39.26 19.42
C PHE A 9 15.54 -40.21 18.33
N THR A 10 15.62 -39.81 17.06
CA THR A 10 15.06 -40.57 15.91
C THR A 10 16.05 -41.53 15.25
N ALA A 11 17.35 -41.34 15.46
CA ALA A 11 18.42 -42.15 14.87
C ALA A 11 19.42 -42.62 15.94
N PRO A 12 19.03 -43.58 16.80
CA PRO A 12 19.88 -44.10 17.86
C PRO A 12 21.05 -44.95 17.31
N ASP A 13 20.95 -45.45 16.07
CA ASP A 13 22.00 -46.22 15.41
C ASP A 13 22.81 -45.37 14.43
N ARG A 14 24.13 -45.55 14.42
CA ARG A 14 25.07 -44.87 13.50
C ARG A 14 24.85 -43.35 13.45
N THR A 15 24.62 -42.76 14.62
CA THR A 15 24.21 -41.36 14.79
C THR A 15 25.10 -40.38 14.02
N ILE A 16 26.42 -40.47 14.18
CA ILE A 16 27.37 -39.54 13.53
C ILE A 16 27.36 -39.68 12.02
N THR A 17 27.38 -40.91 11.52
CA THR A 17 27.32 -41.19 10.07
C THR A 17 26.02 -40.70 9.45
N ARG A 18 24.87 -40.94 10.10
CA ARG A 18 23.57 -40.50 9.61
C ARG A 18 23.44 -38.99 9.64
N TRP A 19 23.95 -38.32 10.67
CA TRP A 19 23.97 -36.86 10.72
C TRP A 19 24.80 -36.26 9.59
N LEU A 20 26.06 -36.68 9.43
CA LEU A 20 26.94 -36.14 8.39
C LEU A 20 26.45 -36.49 6.98
N THR A 21 25.69 -37.58 6.83
CA THR A 21 24.98 -37.88 5.57
C THR A 21 23.83 -36.89 5.32
N LYS A 22 23.08 -36.46 6.35
CA LYS A 22 22.07 -35.40 6.22
C LYS A 22 22.70 -34.06 5.86
N VAL A 23 23.83 -33.72 6.49
CA VAL A 23 24.61 -32.52 6.17
C VAL A 23 25.03 -32.51 4.70
N ALA A 24 25.62 -33.61 4.22
CA ALA A 24 26.01 -33.74 2.81
C ALA A 24 24.82 -33.65 1.85
N ARG A 25 23.61 -34.08 2.26
CA ARG A 25 22.40 -33.91 1.44
C ARG A 25 22.00 -32.44 1.35
N VAL A 26 21.96 -31.72 2.47
CA VAL A 26 21.62 -30.28 2.49
C VAL A 26 22.59 -29.47 1.63
N LEU A 27 23.89 -29.78 1.66
CA LEU A 27 24.87 -29.11 0.82
C LEU A 27 24.65 -29.41 -0.68
N ARG A 28 24.33 -30.66 -1.03
CA ARG A 28 24.01 -31.03 -2.42
C ARG A 28 22.73 -30.40 -2.94
N ASP A 29 21.72 -30.23 -2.07
CA ASP A 29 20.46 -29.58 -2.43
C ASP A 29 20.67 -28.08 -2.75
N GLU A 30 21.81 -27.51 -2.33
CA GLU A 30 22.28 -26.15 -2.66
C GLU A 30 23.39 -26.17 -3.74
N ASP A 31 23.43 -27.22 -4.57
CA ASP A 31 24.38 -27.42 -5.66
C ASP A 31 25.88 -27.48 -5.24
N LEU A 32 26.17 -27.76 -3.97
CA LEU A 32 27.55 -27.94 -3.48
C LEU A 32 28.00 -29.40 -3.58
N PRO A 33 29.11 -29.69 -4.30
CA PRO A 33 29.51 -31.06 -4.62
C PRO A 33 30.20 -31.77 -3.45
N VAL A 34 29.41 -32.34 -2.53
CA VAL A 34 29.95 -33.14 -1.41
C VAL A 34 29.91 -34.64 -1.76
N SER A 35 31.06 -35.29 -1.90
CA SER A 35 31.14 -36.74 -2.18
C SER A 35 31.00 -37.62 -0.93
N SER A 36 30.84 -38.94 -1.10
CA SER A 36 30.87 -39.89 0.02
C SER A 36 32.21 -39.91 0.77
N ALA A 37 33.31 -39.58 0.10
CA ALA A 37 34.62 -39.47 0.73
C ALA A 37 34.66 -38.37 1.80
N HIS A 38 34.02 -37.22 1.54
CA HIS A 38 33.88 -36.15 2.52
C HIS A 38 33.09 -36.60 3.74
N VAL A 39 32.01 -37.38 3.55
CA VAL A 39 31.24 -37.93 4.68
C VAL A 39 32.09 -38.87 5.53
N ILE A 40 32.85 -39.77 4.90
CA ILE A 40 33.74 -40.71 5.60
C ILE A 40 34.80 -39.94 6.40
N GLU A 41 35.45 -38.95 5.79
CA GLU A 41 36.50 -38.17 6.44
C GLU A 41 35.93 -37.28 7.55
N SER A 42 34.75 -36.67 7.38
CA SER A 42 34.10 -35.92 8.46
C SER A 42 33.74 -36.82 9.65
N VAL A 43 33.31 -38.06 9.42
CA VAL A 43 33.04 -39.01 10.52
C VAL A 43 34.33 -39.31 11.27
N ARG A 44 35.39 -39.64 10.53
CA ARG A 44 36.71 -39.94 11.10
C ARG A 44 37.27 -38.75 11.90
N LEU A 45 37.15 -37.54 11.36
CA LEU A 45 37.59 -36.33 12.04
C LEU A 45 36.77 -36.06 13.30
N ALA A 46 35.44 -36.19 13.24
CA ALA A 46 34.58 -36.00 14.41
C ALA A 46 34.91 -37.01 15.53
N GLU A 47 35.15 -38.27 15.20
CA GLU A 47 35.56 -39.31 16.15
C GLU A 47 36.96 -39.02 16.73
N THR A 48 37.89 -38.54 15.90
CA THR A 48 39.24 -38.14 16.36
C THR A 48 39.18 -36.97 17.33
N LEU A 49 38.37 -35.95 17.03
CA LEU A 49 38.14 -34.82 17.92
C LEU A 49 37.50 -35.26 19.25
N ALA A 50 36.55 -36.20 19.20
CA ALA A 50 35.96 -36.76 20.41
C ALA A 50 36.99 -37.48 21.28
N ALA A 51 37.86 -38.30 20.67
CA ALA A 51 38.93 -39.01 21.35
C ALA A 51 39.95 -38.04 21.98
N MET A 52 40.36 -36.99 21.25
CA MET A 52 41.25 -35.94 21.76
C MET A 52 40.64 -35.19 22.95
N ARG A 53 39.31 -35.08 23.00
CA ARG A 53 38.55 -34.43 24.07
C ARG A 53 38.14 -35.39 25.19
N ALA A 54 38.65 -36.63 25.17
CA ALA A 54 38.30 -37.69 26.11
C ALA A 54 36.78 -37.94 26.22
N ARG A 55 36.06 -37.81 25.10
CA ARG A 55 34.62 -38.08 25.03
C ARG A 55 34.37 -39.48 24.47
N PRO A 56 33.37 -40.21 25.01
CA PRO A 56 33.05 -41.56 24.55
C PRO A 56 32.43 -41.57 23.13
N LEU A 57 31.81 -40.46 22.72
CA LEU A 57 31.17 -40.28 21.41
C LEU A 57 31.33 -38.82 20.97
N ALA A 58 31.35 -38.59 19.64
CA ALA A 58 31.32 -37.25 19.08
C ALA A 58 29.99 -36.55 19.38
N GLY A 59 30.05 -35.37 19.98
CA GLY A 59 28.90 -34.50 20.19
C GLY A 59 28.73 -33.51 19.04
N LEU A 60 27.75 -32.62 19.19
CA LEU A 60 27.47 -31.57 18.20
C LEU A 60 28.71 -30.72 17.89
N SER A 61 29.51 -30.36 18.89
CA SER A 61 30.74 -29.58 18.70
C SER A 61 31.73 -30.26 17.76
N GLU A 62 31.99 -31.55 17.97
CA GLU A 62 32.95 -32.32 17.16
C GLU A 62 32.45 -32.49 15.72
N VAL A 63 31.14 -32.70 15.56
CA VAL A 63 30.52 -32.89 14.24
C VAL A 63 30.42 -31.57 13.46
N THR A 64 30.14 -30.45 14.13
CA THR A 64 30.15 -29.12 13.53
C THR A 64 31.55 -28.73 13.09
N GLU A 65 32.58 -28.98 13.89
CA GLU A 65 33.97 -28.72 13.53
C GLU A 65 34.44 -29.60 12.36
N ALA A 66 34.09 -30.88 12.36
CA ALA A 66 34.41 -31.78 11.26
C ALA A 66 33.69 -31.40 9.95
N THR A 67 32.45 -30.91 10.06
CA THR A 67 31.69 -30.37 8.93
C THR A 67 32.38 -29.13 8.36
N ARG A 68 32.74 -28.17 9.24
CA ARG A 68 33.44 -26.95 8.85
C ARG A 68 34.73 -27.27 8.10
N ALA A 69 35.55 -28.17 8.64
CA ALA A 69 36.87 -28.47 8.09
C ALA A 69 36.82 -29.28 6.77
N VAL A 70 35.89 -30.24 6.65
CA VAL A 70 35.91 -31.21 5.55
C VAL A 70 34.84 -30.96 4.49
N MET A 71 33.65 -30.51 4.87
CA MET A 71 32.53 -30.31 3.95
C MET A 71 32.35 -28.86 3.51
N CYS A 72 32.80 -27.91 4.32
CA CYS A 72 32.69 -26.47 4.03
C CYS A 72 34.04 -25.81 3.71
N ASP A 73 35.15 -26.55 3.74
CA ASP A 73 36.51 -26.02 3.50
C ASP A 73 36.85 -24.77 4.35
N GLY A 74 36.34 -24.72 5.58
CA GLY A 74 36.51 -23.59 6.49
C GLY A 74 35.53 -22.43 6.29
N ASP A 75 34.62 -22.49 5.31
CA ASP A 75 33.64 -21.43 5.02
C ASP A 75 32.54 -21.36 6.11
N ASP A 76 32.52 -20.23 6.83
CA ASP A 76 31.58 -19.98 7.91
C ASP A 76 30.16 -19.65 7.42
N VAL A 77 29.99 -19.20 6.18
CA VAL A 77 28.68 -18.95 5.56
C VAL A 77 27.98 -20.28 5.27
N LEU A 78 28.71 -21.24 4.71
CA LEU A 78 28.19 -22.59 4.48
C LEU A 78 27.88 -23.31 5.80
N LEU A 79 28.71 -23.09 6.82
CA LEU A 79 28.47 -23.64 8.15
C LEU A 79 27.22 -23.02 8.81
N ASP A 80 26.98 -21.72 8.64
CA ASP A 80 25.77 -21.05 9.13
C ASP A 80 24.50 -21.61 8.48
N LEU A 81 24.52 -21.83 7.16
CA LEU A 81 23.42 -22.48 6.44
C LEU A 81 23.06 -23.85 7.06
N ILE A 82 24.07 -24.70 7.31
CA ILE A 82 23.89 -26.01 7.96
C ILE A 82 23.35 -25.84 9.38
N THR A 83 23.86 -24.84 10.10
CA THR A 83 23.42 -24.54 11.46
C THR A 83 21.95 -24.15 11.49
N ARG A 84 21.49 -23.28 10.60
CA ARG A 84 20.08 -22.90 10.48
C ARG A 84 19.19 -24.08 10.08
N ARG A 85 19.51 -24.78 8.99
CA ARG A 85 18.67 -25.85 8.45
C ARG A 85 18.64 -27.13 9.28
N LEU A 86 19.76 -27.53 9.88
CA LEU A 86 19.88 -28.84 10.55
C LEU A 86 20.06 -28.74 12.06
N VAL A 87 20.88 -27.80 12.56
CA VAL A 87 21.17 -27.71 14.02
C VAL A 87 20.02 -27.02 14.77
N VAL A 88 19.51 -25.91 14.22
CA VAL A 88 18.30 -25.24 14.70
C VAL A 88 17.08 -26.03 14.21
N GLY A 89 16.98 -26.25 12.89
CA GLY A 89 15.90 -27.00 12.26
C GLY A 89 14.70 -26.12 11.90
N GLU A 90 14.07 -26.39 10.76
CA GLU A 90 12.85 -25.69 10.29
C GLU A 90 11.56 -26.44 10.67
N ALA A 91 11.69 -27.63 11.26
CA ALA A 91 10.54 -28.45 11.64
C ALA A 91 9.82 -27.86 12.86
N LEU A 92 8.53 -27.53 12.68
CA LEU A 92 7.64 -27.20 13.79
C LEU A 92 7.20 -28.49 14.50
N GLY A 93 7.25 -28.50 15.83
CA GLY A 93 6.70 -29.60 16.63
C GLY A 93 5.19 -29.68 16.48
N ALA A 94 4.63 -30.89 16.51
CA ALA A 94 3.19 -31.13 16.52
C ALA A 94 2.74 -31.50 17.93
N VAL A 95 1.62 -30.91 18.37
CA VAL A 95 0.97 -31.24 19.65
C VAL A 95 -0.15 -32.27 19.37
N PRO A 96 -0.27 -33.35 20.17
CA PRO A 96 -1.35 -34.33 20.01
C PRO A 96 -2.74 -33.68 20.06
N ALA A 97 -3.70 -34.23 19.30
CA ALA A 97 -5.05 -33.68 19.17
C ALA A 97 -5.84 -33.65 20.50
N ASP A 98 -5.44 -34.49 21.44
CA ASP A 98 -6.09 -34.69 22.74
C ASP A 98 -5.65 -33.65 23.79
N THR A 99 -4.67 -32.80 23.43
CA THR A 99 -4.14 -31.77 24.33
C THR A 99 -5.17 -30.64 24.47
N PRO A 100 -5.51 -30.20 25.70
CA PRO A 100 -6.38 -29.04 25.89
C PRO A 100 -5.81 -27.80 25.20
N THR A 101 -6.45 -27.36 24.13
CA THR A 101 -6.10 -26.12 23.40
C THR A 101 -7.04 -25.00 23.79
N VAL A 102 -6.56 -23.76 23.74
CA VAL A 102 -7.42 -22.57 23.85
C VAL A 102 -8.46 -22.61 22.72
N PRO A 103 -9.75 -22.31 22.97
CA PRO A 103 -10.81 -22.39 21.95
C PRO A 103 -10.49 -21.64 20.64
N LEU A 104 -9.85 -20.47 20.75
CA LEU A 104 -9.44 -19.67 19.61
C LEU A 104 -8.38 -20.36 18.72
N ASP A 105 -7.42 -21.07 19.32
CA ASP A 105 -6.44 -21.87 18.58
C ASP A 105 -7.12 -23.04 17.85
N ALA A 106 -8.09 -23.70 18.50
CA ALA A 106 -8.86 -24.76 17.87
C ALA A 106 -9.67 -24.25 16.66
N ASP A 107 -10.34 -23.11 16.77
CA ASP A 107 -11.06 -22.46 15.65
C ASP A 107 -10.10 -22.08 14.52
N LEU A 108 -8.96 -21.46 14.84
CA LEU A 108 -7.95 -21.09 13.84
C LEU A 108 -7.41 -22.32 13.10
N ARG A 109 -7.06 -23.40 13.80
CA ARG A 109 -6.58 -24.64 13.17
C ARG A 109 -7.65 -25.27 12.28
N ALA A 110 -8.91 -25.28 12.72
CA ALA A 110 -10.02 -25.79 11.92
C ALA A 110 -10.23 -24.98 10.63
N ARG A 111 -10.16 -23.64 10.72
CA ARG A 111 -10.25 -22.73 9.56
C ARG A 111 -9.06 -22.88 8.63
N ALA A 112 -7.83 -22.91 9.17
CA ALA A 112 -6.60 -23.13 8.39
C ALA A 112 -6.66 -24.44 7.59
N LYS A 113 -7.10 -25.53 8.23
CA LYS A 113 -7.29 -26.83 7.57
C LYS A 113 -8.33 -26.76 6.45
N THR A 114 -9.46 -26.10 6.69
CA THR A 114 -10.54 -25.96 5.71
C THR A 114 -10.09 -25.13 4.50
N LEU A 115 -9.35 -24.05 4.73
CA LEU A 115 -8.84 -23.15 3.70
C LEU A 115 -7.54 -23.64 3.04
N ARG A 116 -7.01 -24.79 3.50
CA ARG A 116 -5.74 -25.40 3.05
C ARG A 116 -4.55 -24.44 3.20
N LEU A 117 -4.51 -23.71 4.32
CA LEU A 117 -3.38 -22.90 4.72
C LEU A 117 -2.51 -23.70 5.70
N GLU A 118 -1.26 -23.90 5.32
CA GLU A 118 -0.31 -24.71 6.09
C GLU A 118 0.50 -23.83 7.05
N GLN A 119 0.62 -24.27 8.30
CA GLN A 119 1.47 -23.62 9.31
C GLN A 119 2.89 -24.16 9.17
N GLN A 120 3.73 -23.44 8.45
CA GLN A 120 5.10 -23.83 8.16
C GLN A 120 6.08 -22.70 8.52
N ALA A 121 7.26 -23.07 9.01
CA ALA A 121 8.30 -22.11 9.37
C ALA A 121 8.97 -21.47 8.14
N THR A 122 8.93 -22.15 7.00
CA THR A 122 9.43 -21.63 5.73
C THR A 122 8.45 -20.64 5.13
N GLU A 123 8.95 -19.46 4.76
CA GLU A 123 8.18 -18.41 4.11
C GLU A 123 7.57 -18.92 2.80
N LYS A 124 6.28 -18.61 2.59
CA LYS A 124 5.57 -18.95 1.36
C LYS A 124 4.65 -17.83 0.93
N THR A 125 4.86 -17.37 -0.29
CA THR A 125 4.00 -16.41 -0.96
C THR A 125 2.77 -17.10 -1.53
N ILE A 126 1.60 -16.51 -1.32
CA ILE A 126 0.33 -16.92 -1.93
C ILE A 126 -0.30 -15.73 -2.66
N ASP A 127 -0.81 -15.99 -3.86
CA ASP A 127 -1.61 -15.05 -4.64
C ASP A 127 -3.09 -15.45 -4.55
N LEU A 128 -3.92 -14.53 -4.08
CA LEU A 128 -5.35 -14.71 -3.91
C LEU A 128 -6.09 -14.00 -5.04
N ASP A 129 -6.99 -14.71 -5.73
CA ASP A 129 -7.93 -14.10 -6.69
C ASP A 129 -9.28 -13.87 -6.01
N LEU A 130 -9.60 -12.61 -5.69
CA LEU A 130 -10.80 -12.22 -4.92
C LEU A 130 -12.13 -12.48 -5.65
N ARG A 131 -12.10 -13.05 -6.86
CA ARG A 131 -13.29 -13.55 -7.56
C ARG A 131 -13.63 -14.99 -7.17
N ARG A 132 -12.77 -15.67 -6.40
CA ARG A 132 -12.95 -17.05 -5.95
C ARG A 132 -13.30 -17.06 -4.46
N ASP A 133 -14.43 -17.64 -4.10
CA ASP A 133 -14.93 -17.67 -2.71
C ASP A 133 -13.91 -18.20 -1.69
N ASN A 134 -13.14 -19.22 -2.06
CA ASN A 134 -12.13 -19.78 -1.18
C ASN A 134 -10.93 -18.84 -0.96
N ASP A 135 -10.55 -18.06 -1.97
CA ASP A 135 -9.46 -17.08 -1.86
C ASP A 135 -9.93 -15.82 -1.11
N VAL A 136 -11.20 -15.43 -1.29
CA VAL A 136 -11.88 -14.44 -0.45
C VAL A 136 -11.88 -14.89 1.02
N ALA A 137 -12.20 -16.15 1.31
CA ALA A 137 -12.19 -16.66 2.68
C ALA A 137 -10.77 -16.71 3.29
N ARG A 138 -9.74 -16.98 2.49
CA ARG A 138 -8.33 -16.86 2.91
C ARG A 138 -7.96 -15.41 3.25
N SER A 139 -8.28 -14.47 2.37
CA SER A 139 -8.05 -13.03 2.57
C SER A 139 -8.71 -12.56 3.86
N ARG A 140 -10.01 -12.87 4.06
CA ARG A 140 -10.75 -12.54 5.28
C ARG A 140 -10.07 -13.09 6.54
N LEU A 141 -9.65 -14.36 6.53
CA LEU A 141 -8.95 -14.94 7.68
C LEU A 141 -7.66 -14.18 8.00
N LEU A 142 -6.84 -13.87 7.00
CA LEU A 142 -5.57 -13.16 7.19
C LEU A 142 -5.79 -11.74 7.72
N HIS A 143 -6.78 -11.01 7.20
CA HIS A 143 -7.17 -9.70 7.72
C HIS A 143 -7.68 -9.76 9.16
N ARG A 144 -8.47 -10.78 9.53
CA ARG A 144 -8.91 -10.98 10.93
C ARG A 144 -7.74 -11.23 11.87
N LEU A 145 -6.75 -12.01 11.43
CA LEU A 145 -5.54 -12.27 12.22
C LEU A 145 -4.69 -11.01 12.39
N GLN A 146 -4.59 -10.17 11.36
CA GLN A 146 -3.94 -8.85 11.45
C GLN A 146 -4.62 -7.95 12.49
N ILE A 147 -5.95 -7.88 12.50
CA ILE A 147 -6.71 -7.17 13.54
C ILE A 147 -6.36 -7.69 14.93
N LEU A 148 -6.28 -9.02 15.09
CA LEU A 148 -5.95 -9.64 16.37
C LEU A 148 -4.49 -9.45 16.80
N GLY A 149 -3.59 -9.01 15.90
CA GLY A 149 -2.16 -8.91 16.15
C GLY A 149 -1.41 -10.24 15.96
N VAL A 150 -2.03 -11.20 15.26
CA VAL A 150 -1.43 -12.49 14.92
C VAL A 150 -0.83 -12.39 13.52
N GLY A 151 0.46 -12.05 13.43
CA GLY A 151 1.19 -11.82 12.19
C GLY A 151 1.55 -13.08 11.40
N TRP A 152 0.59 -13.97 11.12
CA TRP A 152 0.82 -15.17 10.30
C TRP A 152 1.04 -14.84 8.82
N GLY A 153 0.35 -13.83 8.31
CA GLY A 153 0.52 -13.35 6.94
C GLY A 153 0.75 -11.85 6.89
N THR A 154 1.64 -11.41 6.01
CA THR A 154 1.89 -9.98 5.72
C THR A 154 1.57 -9.70 4.25
N PRO A 155 0.90 -8.57 3.92
CA PRO A 155 0.73 -8.17 2.53
C PRO A 155 2.10 -8.02 1.85
N ALA A 156 2.23 -8.55 0.65
CA ALA A 156 3.45 -8.50 -0.14
C ALA A 156 3.15 -7.92 -1.52
N ASP A 157 4.18 -7.34 -2.15
CA ASP A 157 4.05 -6.86 -3.53
C ASP A 157 3.85 -8.05 -4.49
N SER A 158 2.92 -7.89 -5.43
CA SER A 158 2.65 -8.92 -6.43
C SER A 158 3.78 -8.97 -7.47
N ASP A 159 4.46 -10.10 -7.60
CA ASP A 159 5.42 -10.33 -8.69
C ASP A 159 4.74 -10.40 -10.08
N VAL A 160 3.42 -10.55 -10.11
CA VAL A 160 2.62 -10.62 -11.32
C VAL A 160 2.23 -9.22 -11.77
N ARG A 161 2.66 -8.80 -12.97
CA ARG A 161 2.28 -7.52 -13.63
C ARG A 161 0.79 -7.48 -14.01
N GLY A 162 -0.08 -7.41 -13.02
CA GLY A 162 -1.52 -7.21 -13.18
C GLY A 162 -1.98 -6.14 -12.21
N THR A 163 -2.26 -4.94 -12.73
CA THR A 163 -2.80 -3.78 -12.00
C THR A 163 -4.28 -3.96 -11.59
N GLY A 164 -4.69 -5.19 -11.28
CA GLY A 164 -6.07 -5.52 -10.95
C GLY A 164 -6.32 -5.48 -9.45
N THR A 165 -7.31 -4.71 -9.01
CA THR A 165 -7.82 -4.64 -7.62
C THR A 165 -8.43 -5.97 -7.11
N PHE A 166 -8.44 -7.01 -7.94
CA PHE A 166 -8.96 -8.34 -7.61
C PHE A 166 -7.87 -9.32 -7.14
N ARG A 167 -6.61 -8.89 -7.03
CA ARG A 167 -5.52 -9.72 -6.52
C ARG A 167 -4.96 -9.19 -5.21
N GLU A 168 -4.71 -10.12 -4.30
CA GLU A 168 -3.95 -9.87 -3.08
C GLU A 168 -2.80 -10.87 -2.99
N THR A 169 -1.59 -10.38 -2.75
CA THR A 169 -0.41 -11.23 -2.53
C THR A 169 -0.03 -11.16 -1.06
N TRP A 170 0.20 -12.33 -0.45
CA TRP A 170 0.53 -12.46 0.97
C TRP A 170 1.76 -13.33 1.15
N SER A 171 2.70 -12.88 1.99
CA SER A 171 3.77 -13.74 2.51
C SER A 171 3.33 -14.37 3.83
N LEU A 172 3.32 -15.70 3.88
CA LEU A 172 2.96 -16.47 5.07
C LEU A 172 4.18 -17.12 5.70
N THR A 173 4.37 -16.89 7.00
CA THR A 173 5.40 -17.55 7.80
C THR A 173 4.85 -17.84 9.19
N TRP A 174 4.87 -19.10 9.61
CA TRP A 174 4.47 -19.47 10.96
C TRP A 174 5.67 -19.40 11.91
N LYS A 175 5.57 -18.52 12.92
CA LYS A 175 6.59 -18.36 13.96
C LYS A 175 6.05 -18.84 15.32
N PRO A 176 6.89 -19.43 16.20
CA PRO A 176 6.44 -19.88 17.51
C PRO A 176 5.74 -18.81 18.36
N GLU A 177 6.12 -17.55 18.22
CA GLU A 177 5.54 -16.40 18.94
C GLU A 177 4.06 -16.21 18.61
N LEU A 178 3.61 -16.62 17.42
CA LEU A 178 2.20 -16.54 17.02
C LEU A 178 1.29 -17.39 17.92
N ALA A 179 1.80 -18.48 18.48
CA ALA A 179 1.04 -19.27 19.46
C ALA A 179 0.74 -18.46 20.74
N VAL A 180 1.67 -17.59 21.15
CA VAL A 180 1.47 -16.67 22.29
C VAL A 180 0.47 -15.58 21.92
N SER A 181 0.60 -14.98 20.73
CA SER A 181 -0.35 -13.98 20.24
C SER A 181 -1.78 -14.51 20.15
N ILE A 182 -1.97 -15.80 19.85
CA ILE A 182 -3.30 -16.44 19.86
C ILE A 182 -3.86 -16.56 21.29
N ILE A 183 -3.01 -16.85 22.28
CA ILE A 183 -3.45 -16.89 23.68
C ILE A 183 -3.87 -15.49 24.14
N GLU A 184 -3.11 -14.45 23.79
CA GLU A 184 -3.48 -13.06 24.08
C GLU A 184 -4.79 -12.66 23.39
N ALA A 185 -4.94 -13.05 22.11
CA ALA A 185 -6.15 -12.79 21.34
C ALA A 185 -7.40 -13.50 21.89
N SER A 186 -7.24 -14.58 22.66
CA SER A 186 -8.36 -15.34 23.24
C SER A 186 -9.18 -14.56 24.27
N LEU A 187 -8.63 -13.45 24.80
CA LEU A 187 -9.37 -12.49 25.63
C LEU A 187 -10.60 -11.94 24.90
N TRP A 188 -10.51 -11.76 23.57
CA TRP A 188 -11.54 -11.12 22.77
C TRP A 188 -12.64 -12.09 22.31
N GLY A 189 -12.40 -13.41 22.33
CA GLY A 189 -13.40 -14.38 21.91
C GLY A 189 -12.87 -15.78 21.65
N THR A 190 -13.79 -16.71 21.43
CA THR A 190 -13.50 -18.14 21.20
C THR A 190 -13.33 -18.51 19.73
N THR A 191 -13.71 -17.62 18.80
CA THR A 191 -13.51 -17.78 17.35
C THR A 191 -12.79 -16.57 16.79
N VAL A 192 -12.07 -16.75 15.68
CA VAL A 192 -11.27 -15.67 15.04
C VAL A 192 -12.16 -14.50 14.62
N GLU A 193 -13.36 -14.80 14.14
CA GLU A 193 -14.34 -13.79 13.75
C GLU A 193 -14.87 -13.00 14.95
N ALA A 194 -15.36 -13.69 15.98
CA ALA A 194 -15.92 -13.04 17.17
C ALA A 194 -14.85 -12.21 17.90
N ALA A 195 -13.62 -12.73 18.00
CA ALA A 195 -12.50 -12.05 18.61
C ALA A 195 -12.12 -10.78 17.83
N ALA A 196 -12.03 -10.85 16.50
CA ALA A 196 -11.72 -9.68 15.68
C ALA A 196 -12.83 -8.62 15.77
N THR A 197 -14.10 -9.03 15.72
CA THR A 197 -15.26 -8.15 15.93
C THR A 197 -15.20 -7.45 17.27
N ALA A 198 -14.98 -8.19 18.37
CA ALA A 198 -14.92 -7.62 19.72
C ALA A 198 -13.77 -6.62 19.87
N LYS A 199 -12.59 -6.93 19.32
CA LYS A 199 -11.43 -6.04 19.37
C LYS A 199 -11.66 -4.74 18.60
N VAL A 200 -12.26 -4.82 17.41
CA VAL A 200 -12.62 -3.63 16.62
C VAL A 200 -13.65 -2.76 17.36
N ARG A 201 -14.65 -3.38 17.99
CA ARG A 201 -15.68 -2.66 18.76
C ARG A 201 -15.08 -1.96 19.98
N GLU A 202 -14.24 -2.64 20.74
CA GLU A 202 -13.55 -2.04 21.89
C GLU A 202 -12.73 -0.83 21.45
N GLU A 203 -11.93 -0.98 20.39
CA GLU A 203 -11.09 0.11 19.88
C GLU A 203 -11.91 1.29 19.36
N ALA A 204 -13.01 1.02 18.65
CA ALA A 204 -13.94 2.05 18.19
C ALA A 204 -14.66 2.80 19.33
N SER A 205 -14.80 2.17 20.49
CA SER A 205 -15.41 2.75 21.69
C SER A 205 -14.43 3.54 22.58
N SER A 206 -13.14 3.50 22.25
CA SER A 206 -12.12 4.24 22.99
C SER A 206 -12.38 5.75 22.92
N ARG A 207 -12.21 6.44 24.06
CA ARG A 207 -12.56 7.87 24.20
C ARG A 207 -11.74 8.79 23.30
N ASP A 208 -10.48 8.42 23.03
CA ASP A 208 -9.51 9.26 22.31
C ASP A 208 -9.21 8.70 20.91
N VAL A 209 -10.10 7.88 20.35
CA VAL A 209 -9.90 7.32 19.00
C VAL A 209 -10.01 8.42 17.95
N SER A 210 -8.98 8.56 17.13
CA SER A 210 -8.95 9.56 16.06
C SER A 210 -9.84 9.17 14.89
N LEU A 211 -10.31 10.17 14.13
CA LEU A 211 -11.08 9.95 12.90
C LEU A 211 -10.31 9.10 11.88
N ALA A 212 -9.00 9.35 11.75
CA ALA A 212 -8.12 8.56 10.90
C ALA A 212 -8.07 7.09 11.35
N ARG A 213 -7.98 6.83 12.66
CA ARG A 213 -7.97 5.47 13.19
C ARG A 213 -9.30 4.76 12.97
N LEU A 214 -10.43 5.43 13.20
CA LEU A 214 -11.76 4.89 12.93
C LEU A 214 -11.97 4.55 11.45
N THR A 215 -11.48 5.39 10.56
CA THR A 215 -11.52 5.15 9.11
C THR A 215 -10.70 3.91 8.73
N GLY A 216 -9.51 3.77 9.31
CA GLY A 216 -8.69 2.57 9.14
C GLY A 216 -9.34 1.30 9.71
N LEU A 217 -10.01 1.39 10.87
CA LEU A 217 -10.77 0.28 11.45
C LEU A 217 -11.95 -0.13 10.57
N LEU A 218 -12.63 0.84 9.94
CA LEU A 218 -13.70 0.55 8.97
C LEU A 218 -13.16 -0.18 7.74
N GLU A 219 -12.07 0.29 7.15
CA GLU A 219 -11.42 -0.42 6.03
C GLU A 219 -11.03 -1.85 6.41
N GLN A 220 -10.42 -2.03 7.59
CA GLN A 220 -10.07 -3.34 8.13
C GLN A 220 -11.29 -4.23 8.35
N ALA A 221 -12.37 -3.72 8.95
CA ALA A 221 -13.61 -4.44 9.20
C ALA A 221 -14.27 -4.92 7.89
N LEU A 222 -14.19 -4.11 6.83
CA LEU A 222 -14.73 -4.47 5.53
C LEU A 222 -13.86 -5.51 4.82
N LEU A 223 -12.52 -5.40 4.90
CA LEU A 223 -11.59 -6.41 4.39
C LEU A 223 -11.73 -7.76 5.10
N SER A 224 -12.06 -7.73 6.38
CA SER A 224 -12.23 -8.92 7.22
C SER A 224 -13.67 -9.42 7.33
N ASP A 225 -14.64 -8.80 6.63
CA ASP A 225 -16.05 -9.19 6.65
C ASP A 225 -16.61 -9.26 8.09
N LEU A 226 -16.46 -8.16 8.84
CA LEU A 226 -16.94 -8.02 10.22
C LEU A 226 -18.20 -7.16 10.26
N GLY A 227 -19.26 -7.64 9.60
CA GLY A 227 -20.54 -6.92 9.46
C GLY A 227 -21.12 -6.44 10.79
N ASP A 228 -21.00 -7.25 11.83
CA ASP A 228 -21.49 -6.94 13.18
C ASP A 228 -20.80 -5.72 13.82
N ALA A 229 -19.58 -5.37 13.43
CA ALA A 229 -18.89 -4.17 13.95
C ALA A 229 -19.26 -2.88 13.19
N LEU A 230 -19.81 -2.99 11.97
CA LEU A 230 -19.97 -1.83 11.08
C LEU A 230 -20.92 -0.77 11.65
N ALA A 231 -22.05 -1.18 12.24
CA ALA A 231 -23.02 -0.24 12.80
C ALA A 231 -22.47 0.56 13.99
N GLU A 232 -21.54 0.00 14.76
CA GLU A 232 -20.86 0.68 15.86
C GLU A 232 -19.76 1.60 15.34
N LEU A 233 -18.96 1.14 14.38
CA LEU A 233 -17.93 1.93 13.71
C LEU A 233 -18.50 3.17 13.02
N LEU A 234 -19.60 3.02 12.28
CA LEU A 234 -20.23 4.14 11.57
C LEU A 234 -20.79 5.18 12.54
N ARG A 235 -21.33 4.77 13.69
CA ARG A 235 -21.75 5.70 14.75
C ARG A 235 -20.57 6.41 15.42
N ALA A 236 -19.48 5.68 15.67
CA ALA A 236 -18.25 6.26 16.21
C ALA A 236 -17.65 7.28 15.24
N LEU A 237 -17.61 6.95 13.94
CA LEU A 237 -17.19 7.86 12.86
C LEU A 237 -18.05 9.11 12.79
N GLU A 238 -19.38 8.99 12.83
CA GLU A 238 -20.28 10.14 12.80
C GLU A 238 -20.10 11.05 14.03
N THR A 239 -19.87 10.45 15.20
CA THR A 239 -19.60 11.18 16.45
C THR A 239 -18.24 11.89 16.38
N ALA A 240 -17.18 11.19 15.98
CA ALA A 240 -15.84 11.76 15.84
C ALA A 240 -15.82 12.88 14.79
N ALA A 241 -16.44 12.68 13.63
CA ALA A 241 -16.59 13.70 12.59
C ALA A 241 -17.39 14.94 13.04
N THR A 242 -18.22 14.81 14.08
CA THR A 242 -18.96 15.94 14.66
C THR A 242 -18.15 16.70 15.69
N LEU A 243 -17.24 16.01 16.40
CA LEU A 243 -16.39 16.59 17.44
C LEU A 243 -15.05 17.09 16.91
N ASP A 244 -14.60 16.60 15.76
CA ASP A 244 -13.38 17.05 15.12
C ASP A 244 -13.61 18.37 14.39
N HIS A 245 -12.88 19.40 14.83
CA HIS A 245 -12.98 20.75 14.27
C HIS A 245 -11.83 21.03 13.28
N ASP A 246 -10.87 20.12 13.15
CA ASP A 246 -9.77 20.27 12.21
C ASP A 246 -10.20 19.76 10.84
N VAL A 247 -10.29 20.67 9.87
CA VAL A 247 -10.70 20.32 8.51
C VAL A 247 -9.72 19.36 7.86
N MET A 248 -8.43 19.40 8.22
CA MET A 248 -7.42 18.52 7.62
C MET A 248 -7.71 17.06 7.94
N HIS A 249 -8.05 16.75 9.18
CA HIS A 249 -8.45 15.39 9.57
C HIS A 249 -9.69 14.92 8.79
N LEU A 250 -10.67 15.79 8.56
CA LEU A 250 -11.86 15.47 7.76
C LEU A 250 -11.48 15.19 6.30
N MET A 251 -10.59 16.01 5.73
CA MET A 251 -10.12 15.89 4.35
C MET A 251 -9.29 14.63 4.13
N GLU A 252 -8.49 14.19 5.11
CA GLU A 252 -7.73 12.94 5.07
C GLU A 252 -8.64 11.69 5.14
N ALA A 253 -9.75 11.77 5.88
CA ALA A 253 -10.68 10.65 6.04
C ALA A 253 -11.57 10.41 4.81
N LEU A 254 -11.98 11.48 4.11
CA LEU A 254 -12.96 11.39 3.01
C LEU A 254 -12.54 10.45 1.85
N PRO A 255 -11.29 10.48 1.34
CA PRO A 255 -10.88 9.60 0.24
C PRO A 255 -11.00 8.12 0.57
N ALA A 256 -10.66 7.72 1.80
CA ALA A 256 -10.78 6.35 2.26
C ALA A 256 -12.23 5.86 2.29
N LEU A 257 -13.15 6.68 2.80
CA LEU A 257 -14.57 6.35 2.83
C LEU A 257 -15.18 6.28 1.42
N THR A 258 -14.78 7.18 0.52
CA THR A 258 -15.25 7.17 -0.88
C THR A 258 -14.75 5.95 -1.65
N ARG A 259 -13.47 5.58 -1.50
CA ARG A 259 -12.94 4.32 -2.06
C ARG A 259 -13.77 3.14 -1.57
N THR A 260 -14.04 3.09 -0.28
CA THR A 260 -14.84 2.05 0.36
C THR A 260 -16.26 1.95 -0.22
N LEU A 261 -16.94 3.09 -0.45
CA LEU A 261 -18.26 3.12 -1.09
C LEU A 261 -18.26 2.54 -2.51
N ARG A 262 -17.26 2.89 -3.32
CA ARG A 262 -17.20 2.49 -4.73
C ARG A 262 -17.00 1.00 -4.92
N TYR A 263 -16.25 0.37 -4.03
CA TYR A 263 -15.98 -1.07 -4.08
C TYR A 263 -16.95 -1.90 -3.20
N GLY A 264 -17.98 -1.25 -2.63
CA GLY A 264 -18.85 -1.77 -1.57
C GLY A 264 -19.96 -2.76 -1.98
N ASP A 265 -20.12 -3.08 -3.27
CA ASP A 265 -21.16 -4.04 -3.73
C ASP A 265 -20.76 -5.52 -3.57
N VAL A 266 -19.56 -5.80 -3.04
CA VAL A 266 -19.07 -7.19 -2.88
C VAL A 266 -19.35 -7.75 -1.47
N ARG A 267 -19.83 -6.94 -0.51
CA ARG A 267 -19.75 -7.32 0.93
C ARG A 267 -20.95 -6.95 1.81
N GLY A 268 -22.17 -6.92 1.26
CA GLY A 268 -23.41 -6.87 2.07
C GLY A 268 -23.50 -5.72 3.08
N THR A 269 -22.74 -4.63 2.87
CA THR A 269 -22.66 -3.49 3.77
C THR A 269 -23.88 -2.58 3.55
N ASP A 270 -24.40 -1.97 4.61
CA ASP A 270 -25.41 -0.92 4.50
C ASP A 270 -24.77 0.34 3.88
N VAL A 271 -24.65 0.35 2.55
CA VAL A 271 -24.11 1.43 1.71
C VAL A 271 -24.77 2.77 2.05
N SER A 272 -26.03 2.77 2.51
CA SER A 272 -26.75 3.98 2.87
C SER A 272 -26.13 4.68 4.09
N SER A 273 -25.69 3.93 5.11
CA SER A 273 -25.09 4.51 6.31
C SER A 273 -23.72 5.12 6.03
N LEU A 274 -22.88 4.43 5.24
CA LEU A 274 -21.58 4.96 4.82
C LEU A 274 -21.71 6.18 3.91
N THR A 275 -22.73 6.19 3.03
CA THR A 275 -23.03 7.35 2.16
C THR A 275 -23.38 8.57 3.01
N ARG A 276 -24.22 8.41 4.05
CA ARG A 276 -24.57 9.49 4.98
C ARG A 276 -23.35 10.08 5.69
N VAL A 277 -22.45 9.23 6.21
CA VAL A 277 -21.22 9.70 6.88
C VAL A 277 -20.34 10.48 5.91
N THR A 278 -20.16 9.96 4.69
CA THR A 278 -19.36 10.61 3.63
C THR A 278 -19.95 11.97 3.23
N ASP A 279 -21.27 12.05 3.04
CA ASP A 279 -21.97 13.32 2.74
C ASP A 279 -21.84 14.32 3.88
N SER A 280 -21.96 13.85 5.13
CA SER A 280 -21.85 14.63 6.36
C SER A 280 -20.45 15.22 6.54
N LEU A 281 -19.41 14.46 6.19
CA LEU A 281 -18.02 14.92 6.15
C LEU A 281 -17.82 15.97 5.06
N LEU A 282 -18.29 15.73 3.83
CA LEU A 282 -18.16 16.68 2.74
C LEU A 282 -18.81 18.03 3.08
N VAL A 283 -19.98 18.04 3.72
CA VAL A 283 -20.62 19.28 4.19
C VAL A 283 -19.70 20.05 5.14
N ARG A 284 -19.09 19.37 6.11
CA ARG A 284 -18.20 19.99 7.10
C ARG A 284 -16.90 20.47 6.49
N ILE A 285 -16.31 19.69 5.58
CA ILE A 285 -15.14 20.10 4.80
C ILE A 285 -15.46 21.39 4.05
N CYS A 286 -16.57 21.42 3.30
CA CYS A 286 -16.98 22.62 2.55
C CYS A 286 -17.24 23.84 3.45
N ALA A 287 -17.71 23.62 4.68
CA ALA A 287 -17.96 24.70 5.64
C ALA A 287 -16.69 25.20 6.35
N GLY A 288 -15.74 24.31 6.66
CA GLY A 288 -14.50 24.61 7.38
C GLY A 288 -13.31 25.01 6.50
N LEU A 289 -13.33 24.61 5.21
CA LEU A 289 -12.26 24.92 4.25
C LEU A 289 -12.00 26.44 4.11
N PRO A 290 -13.01 27.33 4.06
CA PRO A 290 -12.77 28.77 3.99
C PRO A 290 -11.93 29.29 5.16
N SER A 291 -12.18 28.83 6.40
CA SER A 291 -11.38 29.26 7.55
C SER A 291 -9.95 28.72 7.49
N ALA A 292 -9.78 27.44 7.13
CA ALA A 292 -8.48 26.79 7.10
C ALA A 292 -7.52 27.34 6.03
N LEU A 293 -8.06 27.91 4.95
CA LEU A 293 -7.26 28.51 3.88
C LEU A 293 -6.69 29.91 4.22
N SER A 294 -7.10 30.50 5.34
CA SER A 294 -6.80 31.91 5.64
C SER A 294 -5.43 32.04 6.32
N GLY A 295 -4.54 32.86 5.76
CA GLY A 295 -3.28 33.22 6.42
C GLY A 295 -2.24 32.10 6.53
N LEU A 296 -2.26 31.14 5.62
CA LEU A 296 -1.32 30.02 5.58
C LEU A 296 0.10 30.46 5.16
N ASP A 297 1.11 29.90 5.83
CA ASP A 297 2.49 29.87 5.30
C ASP A 297 2.62 28.90 4.11
N ASP A 298 3.78 28.90 3.46
CA ASP A 298 4.02 28.12 2.24
C ASP A 298 4.02 26.60 2.46
N ASP A 299 4.50 26.12 3.62
CA ASP A 299 4.54 24.68 3.93
C ASP A 299 3.13 24.16 4.23
N SER A 300 2.36 24.90 5.03
CA SER A 300 0.97 24.61 5.34
C SER A 300 0.09 24.67 4.08
N ALA A 301 0.39 25.59 3.15
CA ALA A 301 -0.30 25.67 1.87
C ALA A 301 -0.04 24.43 0.98
N LEU A 302 1.15 23.83 1.04
CA LEU A 302 1.45 22.59 0.31
C LEU A 302 0.65 21.41 0.85
N ASP A 303 0.57 21.24 2.16
CA ASP A 303 -0.20 20.16 2.78
C ASP A 303 -1.70 20.32 2.47
N LEU A 304 -2.23 21.53 2.60
CA LEU A 304 -3.63 21.80 2.28
C LEU A 304 -3.92 21.60 0.78
N ARG A 305 -2.97 21.93 -0.10
CA ARG A 305 -3.10 21.66 -1.54
C ARG A 305 -3.25 20.16 -1.81
N ARG A 306 -2.44 19.31 -1.17
CA ARG A 306 -2.54 17.84 -1.29
C ARG A 306 -3.90 17.34 -0.81
N ALA A 307 -4.36 17.83 0.34
CA ALA A 307 -5.67 17.47 0.86
C ALA A 307 -6.81 17.90 -0.08
N VAL A 308 -6.72 19.10 -0.69
CA VAL A 308 -7.69 19.56 -1.72
C VAL A 308 -7.69 18.64 -2.93
N ASP A 309 -6.51 18.18 -3.38
CA ASP A 309 -6.38 17.24 -4.49
C ASP A 309 -7.05 15.89 -4.18
N ASP A 310 -6.77 15.33 -3.01
CA ASP A 310 -7.33 14.04 -2.59
C ASP A 310 -8.86 14.10 -2.41
N VAL A 311 -9.37 15.17 -1.81
CA VAL A 311 -10.82 15.42 -1.68
C VAL A 311 -11.46 15.60 -3.05
N HIS A 312 -10.86 16.38 -3.94
CA HIS A 312 -11.39 16.58 -5.29
C HIS A 312 -11.45 15.26 -6.06
N ALA A 313 -10.37 14.47 -6.04
CA ALA A 313 -10.35 13.15 -6.66
C ALA A 313 -11.43 12.23 -6.07
N ALA A 314 -11.59 12.23 -4.75
CA ALA A 314 -12.61 11.43 -4.07
C ALA A 314 -14.04 11.85 -4.46
N VAL A 315 -14.35 13.14 -4.50
CA VAL A 315 -15.69 13.64 -4.85
C VAL A 315 -16.00 13.32 -6.31
N MET A 316 -15.08 13.58 -7.24
CA MET A 316 -15.27 13.30 -8.66
C MET A 316 -15.40 11.80 -8.94
N LEU A 317 -14.67 10.96 -8.18
CA LEU A 317 -14.74 9.50 -8.31
C LEU A 317 -16.11 8.92 -7.93
N ARG A 318 -16.87 9.63 -7.08
CA ARG A 318 -18.16 9.17 -6.55
C ARG A 318 -19.31 9.33 -7.54
N ASP A 319 -19.13 10.14 -8.58
CA ASP A 319 -20.13 10.40 -9.64
C ASP A 319 -21.52 10.80 -9.09
N ASP A 320 -21.53 11.67 -8.05
CA ASP A 320 -22.75 12.22 -7.45
C ASP A 320 -22.83 13.73 -7.71
N ASP A 321 -23.79 14.14 -8.55
CA ASP A 321 -23.96 15.53 -9.00
C ASP A 321 -24.08 16.53 -7.85
N ARG A 322 -24.75 16.14 -6.76
CA ARG A 322 -24.98 17.03 -5.62
C ARG A 322 -23.69 17.30 -4.84
N ALA A 323 -22.89 16.28 -4.58
CA ALA A 323 -21.59 16.42 -3.94
C ALA A 323 -20.61 17.17 -4.83
N SER A 324 -20.56 16.85 -6.12
CA SER A 324 -19.74 17.54 -7.11
C SER A 324 -20.08 19.03 -7.17
N ALA A 325 -21.36 19.38 -7.30
CA ALA A 325 -21.80 20.77 -7.32
C ALA A 325 -21.48 21.53 -6.02
N ARG A 326 -21.63 20.87 -4.86
CA ARG A 326 -21.27 21.47 -3.56
C ARG A 326 -19.78 21.76 -3.48
N TRP A 327 -18.95 20.77 -3.79
CA TRP A 327 -17.50 20.91 -3.74
C TRP A 327 -16.99 21.99 -4.69
N LEU A 328 -17.39 21.92 -5.96
CA LEU A 328 -17.00 22.90 -6.97
C LEU A 328 -17.53 24.30 -6.62
N GLY A 329 -18.75 24.41 -6.08
CA GLY A 329 -19.30 25.68 -5.58
C GLY A 329 -18.48 26.28 -4.44
N THR A 330 -18.02 25.45 -3.49
CA THR A 330 -17.11 25.89 -2.43
C THR A 330 -15.79 26.40 -3.01
N LEU A 331 -15.14 25.66 -3.91
CA LEU A 331 -13.89 26.11 -4.53
C LEU A 331 -14.08 27.41 -5.31
N ALA A 332 -15.17 27.55 -6.07
CA ALA A 332 -15.50 28.75 -6.84
C ALA A 332 -15.68 29.98 -5.93
N GLY A 333 -16.21 29.81 -4.72
CA GLY A 333 -16.31 30.89 -3.73
C GLY A 333 -14.98 31.30 -3.09
N LEU A 334 -13.92 30.50 -3.25
CA LEU A 334 -12.62 30.70 -2.60
C LEU A 334 -11.55 31.27 -3.54
N VAL A 335 -11.65 31.02 -4.85
CA VAL A 335 -10.60 31.41 -5.82
C VAL A 335 -10.39 32.91 -5.99
N ASP A 336 -11.32 33.74 -5.54
CA ASP A 336 -11.24 35.20 -5.65
C ASP A 336 -10.85 35.89 -4.32
N ARG A 337 -10.54 35.11 -3.27
CA ARG A 337 -10.08 35.62 -1.96
C ARG A 337 -8.61 36.04 -2.00
N SER A 338 -8.30 37.17 -1.36
CA SER A 338 -6.94 37.72 -1.29
C SER A 338 -6.11 37.23 -0.11
N ASP A 339 -6.74 36.60 0.88
CA ASP A 339 -6.11 36.13 2.12
C ASP A 339 -5.73 34.63 2.08
N VAL A 340 -5.92 34.00 0.93
CA VAL A 340 -5.55 32.60 0.65
C VAL A 340 -4.23 32.56 -0.09
N ASN A 341 -3.37 31.60 0.26
CA ASN A 341 -2.09 31.42 -0.41
C ASN A 341 -2.30 31.14 -1.92
N GLY A 342 -1.53 31.84 -2.76
CA GLY A 342 -1.63 31.75 -4.23
C GLY A 342 -1.49 30.32 -4.76
N LEU A 343 -0.67 29.49 -4.12
CA LEU A 343 -0.51 28.07 -4.46
C LEU A 343 -1.84 27.31 -4.48
N VAL A 344 -2.64 27.48 -3.43
CA VAL A 344 -3.91 26.78 -3.33
C VAL A 344 -4.94 27.39 -4.27
N ILE A 345 -4.93 28.72 -4.47
CA ILE A 345 -5.80 29.39 -5.45
C ILE A 345 -5.54 28.87 -6.85
N GLY A 346 -4.28 28.87 -7.30
CA GLY A 346 -3.89 28.38 -8.62
C GLY A 346 -4.38 26.94 -8.83
N ARG A 347 -4.22 26.09 -7.82
CA ARG A 347 -4.69 24.71 -7.88
C ARG A 347 -6.22 24.60 -7.95
N MET A 348 -6.97 25.35 -7.15
CA MET A 348 -8.42 25.36 -7.19
C MET A 348 -8.96 25.86 -8.54
N VAL A 349 -8.35 26.90 -9.13
CA VAL A 349 -8.70 27.38 -10.48
C VAL A 349 -8.46 26.30 -11.53
N ARG A 350 -7.36 25.54 -11.43
CA ARG A 350 -7.08 24.40 -12.32
C ARG A 350 -8.17 23.33 -12.21
N LEU A 351 -8.50 22.91 -11.00
CA LEU A 351 -9.53 21.89 -10.73
C LEU A 351 -10.90 22.32 -11.25
N LEU A 352 -11.29 23.59 -11.06
CA LEU A 352 -12.53 24.15 -11.59
C LEU A 352 -12.56 24.19 -13.12
N ARG A 353 -11.43 24.50 -13.77
CA ARG A 353 -11.30 24.44 -15.24
C ARG A 353 -11.49 23.01 -15.74
N ASP A 354 -10.81 22.04 -15.11
CA ASP A 354 -10.86 20.64 -15.51
C ASP A 354 -12.27 20.04 -15.35
N ALA A 355 -13.00 20.47 -14.32
CA ALA A 355 -14.40 20.13 -14.12
C ALA A 355 -15.39 20.93 -15.00
N GLY A 356 -14.91 21.87 -15.83
CA GLY A 356 -15.74 22.73 -16.67
C GLY A 356 -16.55 23.80 -15.93
N ALA A 357 -16.31 23.99 -14.62
CA ALA A 357 -16.98 24.99 -13.79
C ALA A 357 -16.45 26.42 -14.01
N VAL A 358 -15.23 26.55 -14.56
CA VAL A 358 -14.63 27.82 -14.97
C VAL A 358 -14.21 27.71 -16.43
N SER A 359 -14.60 28.69 -17.24
CA SER A 359 -14.23 28.73 -18.66
C SER A 359 -12.74 29.01 -18.85
N GLU A 360 -12.22 28.69 -20.04
CA GLU A 360 -10.84 29.01 -20.42
C GLU A 360 -10.54 30.51 -20.31
N THR A 361 -11.46 31.36 -20.75
CA THR A 361 -11.31 32.83 -20.68
C THR A 361 -11.23 33.32 -19.25
N GLU A 362 -12.05 32.79 -18.35
CA GLU A 362 -12.03 33.12 -16.92
C GLU A 362 -10.75 32.63 -16.23
N SER A 363 -10.29 31.42 -16.57
CA SER A 363 -9.01 30.89 -16.08
C SER A 363 -7.82 31.77 -16.53
N THR A 364 -7.82 32.19 -17.81
CA THR A 364 -6.80 33.09 -18.37
C THR A 364 -6.82 34.46 -17.69
N THR A 365 -8.01 34.98 -17.39
CA THR A 365 -8.18 36.26 -16.69
C THR A 365 -7.61 36.18 -15.27
N ARG A 366 -7.87 35.07 -14.55
CA ARG A 366 -7.32 34.86 -13.19
C ARG A 366 -5.81 34.67 -13.19
N LEU A 367 -5.25 33.91 -14.14
CA LEU A 367 -3.81 33.81 -14.35
C LEU A 367 -3.19 35.21 -14.58
N SER A 368 -3.76 35.97 -15.52
CA SER A 368 -3.27 37.31 -15.86
C SER A 368 -3.31 38.26 -14.67
N ARG A 369 -4.38 38.19 -13.86
CA ARG A 369 -4.53 38.98 -12.63
C ARG A 369 -3.51 38.61 -11.57
N ALA A 370 -3.32 37.32 -11.30
CA ALA A 370 -2.35 36.81 -10.32
C ALA A 370 -0.91 37.22 -10.66
N LEU A 371 -0.63 37.39 -11.95
CA LEU A 371 0.71 37.70 -12.47
C LEU A 371 0.93 39.19 -12.77
N SER A 372 -0.04 40.04 -12.44
CA SER A 372 0.06 41.48 -12.61
C SER A 372 1.18 42.12 -11.79
N VAL A 373 1.60 43.32 -12.21
CA VAL A 373 2.81 44.04 -11.72
C VAL A 373 2.80 44.32 -10.22
N GLY A 374 1.64 44.29 -9.55
CA GLY A 374 1.51 44.58 -8.12
C GLY A 374 1.72 43.40 -7.17
N ALA A 375 1.82 42.16 -7.66
CA ALA A 375 1.99 40.99 -6.79
C ALA A 375 3.47 40.68 -6.52
N ASP A 376 3.77 40.22 -5.30
CA ASP A 376 5.11 39.77 -4.91
C ASP A 376 5.57 38.58 -5.80
N PRO A 377 6.85 38.54 -6.23
CA PRO A 377 7.36 37.44 -7.07
C PRO A 377 7.15 36.04 -6.50
N SER A 378 7.21 35.85 -5.17
CA SER A 378 6.96 34.55 -4.54
C SER A 378 5.49 34.14 -4.63
N ALA A 379 4.55 35.09 -4.46
CA ALA A 379 3.12 34.86 -4.59
C ALA A 379 2.72 34.48 -6.02
N LYS A 380 3.35 35.11 -7.02
CA LYS A 380 3.23 34.72 -8.43
C LYS A 380 3.67 33.27 -8.66
N ALA A 381 4.71 32.83 -7.94
CA ALA A 381 5.29 31.50 -8.08
C ALA A 381 4.36 30.43 -7.60
N GLY A 382 3.86 30.62 -6.37
CA GLY A 382 2.93 29.72 -5.74
C GLY A 382 1.73 29.54 -6.66
N TRP A 383 1.16 30.65 -7.16
CA TRP A 383 0.00 30.59 -8.05
C TRP A 383 0.25 29.75 -9.30
N VAL A 384 1.35 29.99 -10.02
CA VAL A 384 1.69 29.22 -11.23
C VAL A 384 1.94 27.75 -10.89
N ASP A 385 2.73 27.47 -9.85
CA ASP A 385 3.03 26.11 -9.43
C ASP A 385 1.76 25.31 -9.06
N GLY A 386 0.85 25.97 -8.34
CA GLY A 386 -0.46 25.42 -7.98
C GLY A 386 -1.31 25.11 -9.22
N PHE A 387 -1.36 26.04 -10.17
CA PHE A 387 -2.13 25.89 -11.40
C PHE A 387 -1.59 24.77 -12.30
N LEU A 388 -0.27 24.59 -12.35
CA LEU A 388 0.37 23.53 -13.14
C LEU A 388 0.33 22.15 -12.47
N GLY A 389 0.16 22.10 -11.15
CA GLY A 389 -0.02 20.84 -10.43
C GLY A 389 1.27 20.06 -10.16
N GLY A 390 2.45 20.61 -10.47
CA GLY A 390 3.76 20.05 -10.07
C GLY A 390 4.42 19.05 -11.04
N GLY A 391 4.07 19.03 -12.33
CA GLY A 391 4.75 18.16 -13.30
C GLY A 391 4.66 18.62 -14.75
N GLY A 392 5.76 18.45 -15.50
CA GLY A 392 5.86 18.88 -16.90
C GLY A 392 5.06 18.00 -17.86
N LEU A 393 4.82 16.73 -17.51
CA LEU A 393 4.03 15.80 -18.31
C LEU A 393 2.64 16.36 -18.68
N LEU A 394 2.02 17.08 -17.76
CA LEU A 394 0.70 17.65 -17.97
C LEU A 394 0.71 18.73 -19.06
N LEU A 395 1.77 19.53 -19.17
CA LEU A 395 1.95 20.50 -20.26
C LEU A 395 2.27 19.85 -21.60
N VAL A 396 2.88 18.67 -21.57
CA VAL A 396 3.11 17.87 -22.79
C VAL A 396 1.78 17.37 -23.37
N HIS A 397 0.83 16.99 -22.51
CA HIS A 397 -0.44 16.40 -22.94
C HIS A 397 -1.58 17.43 -23.11
N ASP A 398 -1.65 18.48 -22.28
CA ASP A 398 -2.64 19.53 -22.36
C ASP A 398 -2.13 20.71 -23.22
N ARG A 399 -2.26 20.57 -24.54
CA ARG A 399 -1.87 21.61 -25.53
C ARG A 399 -2.64 22.92 -25.36
N GLN A 400 -3.79 22.91 -24.70
CA GLN A 400 -4.58 24.13 -24.48
C GLN A 400 -4.00 24.93 -23.32
N LEU A 401 -3.65 24.25 -22.22
CA LEU A 401 -2.92 24.83 -21.11
C LEU A 401 -1.56 25.38 -21.54
N LEU A 402 -0.81 24.63 -22.36
CA LEU A 402 0.47 25.09 -22.86
C LEU A 402 0.34 26.36 -23.69
N ARG A 403 -0.67 26.45 -24.58
CA ARG A 403 -0.95 27.67 -25.36
C ARG A 403 -1.36 28.85 -24.48
N LEU A 404 -2.09 28.60 -23.40
CA LEU A 404 -2.51 29.64 -22.46
C LEU A 404 -1.28 30.24 -21.75
N LEU A 405 -0.36 29.40 -21.28
CA LEU A 405 0.91 29.86 -20.68
C LEU A 405 1.80 30.55 -21.69
N ASP A 406 1.96 29.98 -22.88
CA ASP A 406 2.77 30.56 -23.96
C ASP A 406 2.26 31.94 -24.38
N GLY A 407 0.94 32.08 -24.55
CA GLY A 407 0.30 33.36 -24.85
C GLY A 407 0.47 34.38 -23.73
N TRP A 408 0.40 33.96 -22.47
CA TRP A 408 0.67 34.83 -21.33
C TRP A 408 2.14 35.28 -21.29
N VAL A 409 3.10 34.35 -21.37
CA VAL A 409 4.54 34.67 -21.35
C VAL A 409 4.89 35.59 -22.51
N SER A 410 4.39 35.30 -23.71
CA SER A 410 4.61 36.11 -24.92
C SER A 410 3.98 37.50 -24.85
N GLY A 411 2.95 37.67 -24.01
CA GLY A 411 2.26 38.95 -23.80
C GLY A 411 2.86 39.84 -22.72
N LEU A 412 3.87 39.36 -21.98
CA LEU A 412 4.53 40.15 -20.93
C LEU A 412 5.38 41.28 -21.51
N ARG A 413 5.41 42.42 -20.82
CA ARG A 413 6.38 43.48 -21.11
C ARG A 413 7.76 43.04 -20.63
N GLU A 414 8.82 43.58 -21.24
CA GLU A 414 10.22 43.19 -20.96
C GLU A 414 10.55 43.17 -19.47
N GLN A 415 10.20 44.23 -18.72
CA GLN A 415 10.47 44.31 -17.29
C GLN A 415 9.70 43.24 -16.50
N ASP A 416 8.43 43.03 -16.83
CA ASP A 416 7.57 42.03 -16.16
C ASP A 416 8.09 40.61 -16.43
N PHE A 417 8.62 40.35 -17.63
CA PHE A 417 9.25 39.08 -17.98
C PHE A 417 10.53 38.83 -17.16
N VAL A 418 11.39 39.83 -17.02
CA VAL A 418 12.61 39.73 -16.20
C VAL A 418 12.28 39.41 -14.74
N ASP A 419 11.22 40.02 -14.20
CA ASP A 419 10.79 39.82 -12.81
C ASP A 419 10.26 38.39 -12.56
N VAL A 420 9.56 37.78 -13.53
CA VAL A 420 9.02 36.41 -13.40
C VAL A 420 9.97 35.31 -13.89
N LEU A 421 11.03 35.64 -14.64
CA LEU A 421 11.93 34.66 -15.26
C LEU A 421 12.61 33.69 -14.27
N PRO A 422 13.17 34.13 -13.11
CA PRO A 422 13.78 33.22 -12.14
C PRO A 422 12.80 32.15 -11.65
N LEU A 423 11.53 32.53 -11.59
CA LEU A 423 10.41 31.73 -11.14
C LEU A 423 10.04 30.64 -12.13
N LEU A 424 9.82 31.04 -13.38
CA LEU A 424 9.57 30.12 -14.48
C LEU A 424 10.73 29.14 -14.56
N ARG A 425 11.97 29.62 -14.42
CA ARG A 425 13.15 28.75 -14.40
C ARG A 425 13.16 27.76 -13.25
N ARG A 426 12.67 28.12 -12.05
CA ARG A 426 12.52 27.21 -10.91
C ARG A 426 11.45 26.16 -11.18
N THR A 427 10.26 26.57 -11.61
CA THR A 427 9.12 25.67 -11.87
C THR A 427 9.43 24.72 -13.02
N PHE A 428 9.79 25.24 -14.20
CA PHE A 428 10.17 24.42 -15.35
C PHE A 428 11.47 23.64 -15.10
N GLY A 429 12.37 24.14 -14.26
CA GLY A 429 13.62 23.47 -13.89
C GLY A 429 13.41 22.21 -13.06
N GLY A 430 12.30 22.10 -12.33
CA GLY A 430 11.91 20.91 -11.59
C GLY A 430 11.34 19.78 -12.46
N PHE A 431 11.05 20.05 -13.74
CA PHE A 431 10.52 19.05 -14.66
C PHE A 431 11.61 18.12 -15.19
N GLU A 432 11.21 16.88 -15.49
CA GLU A 432 12.11 15.89 -16.06
C GLU A 432 12.69 16.36 -17.39
N THR A 433 13.90 15.91 -17.71
CA THR A 433 14.60 16.38 -18.92
C THR A 433 13.83 16.06 -20.20
N GLY A 434 13.12 14.93 -20.24
CA GLY A 434 12.25 14.56 -21.34
C GLY A 434 11.03 15.48 -21.48
N GLU A 435 10.41 15.85 -20.36
CA GLU A 435 9.24 16.74 -20.32
C GLU A 435 9.61 18.13 -20.82
N ARG A 436 10.71 18.71 -20.32
CA ARG A 436 11.19 20.03 -20.75
C ARG A 436 11.44 20.10 -22.25
N ARG A 437 12.03 19.05 -22.83
CA ARG A 437 12.26 18.96 -24.27
C ARG A 437 10.94 18.90 -25.06
N ALA A 438 9.98 18.08 -24.61
CA ALA A 438 8.69 17.93 -25.28
C ALA A 438 7.85 19.22 -25.21
N ILE A 439 7.89 19.93 -24.08
CA ILE A 439 7.27 21.25 -23.93
C ILE A 439 7.92 22.25 -24.89
N GLY A 440 9.26 22.34 -24.91
CA GLY A 440 9.98 23.26 -25.79
C GLY A 440 9.67 23.02 -27.27
N GLN A 441 9.67 21.75 -27.71
CA GLN A 441 9.29 21.38 -29.07
C GLN A 441 7.86 21.82 -29.41
N SER A 442 6.93 21.62 -28.48
CA SER A 442 5.52 21.98 -28.68
C SER A 442 5.32 23.50 -28.81
N VAL A 443 6.13 24.31 -28.12
CA VAL A 443 6.09 25.79 -28.20
C VAL A 443 6.76 26.33 -29.46
N GLU A 444 7.87 25.72 -29.92
CA GLU A 444 8.59 26.13 -31.14
C GLU A 444 7.80 25.93 -32.45
N GLY A 445 6.51 25.59 -32.37
CA GLY A 445 5.72 25.17 -33.53
C GLY A 445 6.15 23.80 -34.06
N GLY A 446 7.01 23.10 -33.30
CA GLY A 446 7.27 21.67 -33.41
C GLY A 446 6.00 20.95 -32.98
N SER A 447 5.00 21.01 -33.86
CA SER A 447 4.22 19.84 -34.15
C SER A 447 5.25 18.71 -34.25
N THR A 448 5.32 17.84 -33.24
CA THR A 448 5.09 16.46 -33.60
C THR A 448 3.80 16.55 -34.37
N ALA A 449 3.96 16.67 -35.68
CA ALA A 449 2.98 16.19 -36.58
C ALA A 449 2.67 14.85 -35.93
N ASP A 450 1.44 14.71 -35.48
CA ASP A 450 0.63 13.75 -36.17
C ASP A 450 1.04 13.82 -37.65
N ALA A 451 2.15 13.14 -38.02
CA ALA A 451 2.00 12.05 -38.93
C ALA A 451 0.79 11.37 -38.35
N ARG A 452 -0.41 11.76 -38.83
CA ARG A 452 -1.65 11.06 -38.59
C ARG A 452 -1.17 9.64 -38.74
N ALA A 453 -0.99 8.94 -37.63
CA ALA A 453 -0.59 7.56 -37.72
C ALA A 453 -1.76 7.02 -38.52
N GLU A 454 -1.51 6.67 -39.79
CA GLU A 454 -2.56 6.28 -40.71
C GLU A 454 -3.34 5.26 -39.92
N VAL A 455 -4.55 5.64 -39.49
CA VAL A 455 -5.30 4.81 -38.56
C VAL A 455 -5.66 3.64 -39.43
N ASP A 456 -4.92 2.55 -39.26
CA ASP A 456 -5.18 1.30 -39.92
C ASP A 456 -6.52 0.83 -39.36
N ALA A 457 -7.59 1.21 -40.07
CA ALA A 457 -8.96 0.93 -39.67
C ALA A 457 -9.15 -0.57 -39.40
N ARG A 458 -8.40 -1.43 -40.10
CA ARG A 458 -8.43 -2.87 -39.90
C ARG A 458 -7.86 -3.28 -38.55
N ARG A 459 -6.72 -2.70 -38.14
CA ARG A 459 -6.16 -2.90 -36.78
C ARG A 459 -7.03 -2.26 -35.70
N GLY A 460 -7.59 -1.08 -35.97
CA GLY A 460 -8.52 -0.39 -35.09
C GLY A 460 -9.76 -1.23 -34.79
N THR A 461 -10.38 -1.85 -35.80
CA THR A 461 -11.53 -2.75 -35.62
C THR A 461 -11.18 -3.98 -34.76
N ILE A 462 -9.98 -4.54 -34.92
CA ILE A 462 -9.54 -5.68 -34.10
C ILE A 462 -9.40 -5.25 -32.64
N ALA A 463 -8.73 -4.12 -32.38
CA ALA A 463 -8.55 -3.60 -31.02
C ALA A 463 -9.89 -3.24 -30.36
N ILE A 464 -10.79 -2.58 -31.10
CA ILE A 464 -12.14 -2.23 -30.61
C ILE A 464 -12.93 -3.50 -30.27
N ARG A 465 -12.85 -4.54 -31.11
CA ARG A 465 -13.53 -5.82 -30.84
C ARG A 465 -12.98 -6.51 -29.60
N THR A 466 -11.66 -6.53 -29.42
CA THR A 466 -11.03 -7.08 -28.21
C THR A 466 -11.43 -6.28 -26.96
N VAL A 467 -11.50 -4.95 -27.04
CA VAL A 467 -11.97 -4.11 -25.94
C VAL A 467 -13.45 -4.34 -25.65
N ALA A 468 -14.29 -4.49 -26.68
CA ALA A 468 -15.71 -4.83 -26.54
C ALA A 468 -15.90 -6.20 -25.87
N ASP A 469 -15.11 -7.20 -26.25
CA ASP A 469 -15.10 -8.53 -25.63
C ASP A 469 -14.66 -8.47 -24.16
N ILE A 470 -13.64 -7.67 -23.84
CA ILE A 470 -13.17 -7.45 -22.45
C ILE A 470 -14.22 -6.73 -21.61
N LEU A 471 -14.94 -5.76 -22.19
CA LEU A 471 -15.97 -4.96 -21.52
C LEU A 471 -17.35 -5.63 -21.53
N GLY A 472 -17.48 -6.83 -22.11
CA GLY A 472 -18.74 -7.57 -22.18
C GLY A 472 -19.80 -6.91 -23.07
N VAL A 473 -19.39 -6.02 -23.97
CA VAL A 473 -20.28 -5.36 -24.93
C VAL A 473 -20.34 -6.25 -26.16
N THR A 474 -21.43 -7.01 -26.32
CA THR A 474 -21.70 -7.74 -27.56
C THR A 474 -21.85 -6.76 -28.72
N SER A 475 -20.93 -6.84 -29.69
CA SER A 475 -21.01 -6.12 -30.97
C SER A 475 -22.22 -6.53 -31.79
#